data_AF-A0AAD4W808-F1
#
_entry.id   AF-A0AAD4W808-F1
#
_cell.length_a   1.000
_cell.length_b   1.000
_cell.length_c   1.000
_cell.angle_alpha   90.00
_cell.angle_beta   90.00
_cell.angle_gamma   90.00
#
_symmetry.space_group_name_H-M   'P 1'
#
loop_
_entity.id
_entity.type
_entity.pdbx_description
1 polymer ?
#
loop_
_entity_poly.entity_id
_entity_poly.type
_entity_poly.pdbx_seq_one_letter_code
_entity_poly.pdbx_strand_id
1 'polypeptide(L)'
;MHCENKPVSQYLQDVKVITDEFAIIDVPLSDDDLLLYILNGVRSEFKEIVAVVRSHDTSISFENLHDKLVEHEAALTRADATVATPIITANVSQSF
;
A
#
# COMPACT_ATOMS: atom_id res chain seq x y z
N MET A 1 -10.67 2.14 10.57
CA MET A 1 -10.21 0.82 10.08
C MET A 1 -8.72 0.93 9.80
N HIS A 2 -7.93 -0.05 10.21
CA HIS A 2 -6.50 -0.10 9.89
C HIS A 2 -6.21 -1.38 9.09
N CYS A 3 -5.16 -1.38 8.26
CA CYS A 3 -4.82 -2.53 7.41
C CYS A 3 -4.02 -3.65 8.13
N GLU A 4 -4.02 -3.68 9.47
CA GLU A 4 -3.02 -4.39 10.30
C GLU A 4 -2.88 -5.92 10.07
N ASN A 5 -3.81 -6.59 9.40
CA ASN A 5 -3.70 -8.01 9.05
C ASN A 5 -4.40 -8.38 7.73
N LYS A 6 -4.59 -7.43 6.82
CA LYS A 6 -5.28 -7.67 5.54
C LYS A 6 -4.52 -7.03 4.37
N PRO A 7 -4.70 -7.57 3.14
CA PRO A 7 -4.17 -6.94 1.93
C PRO A 7 -4.61 -5.48 1.83
N VAL A 8 -3.75 -4.63 1.30
CA VAL A 8 -4.03 -3.19 1.17
C VAL A 8 -5.23 -2.95 0.26
N SER A 9 -5.42 -3.78 -0.77
CA SER A 9 -6.58 -3.73 -1.66
C SER A 9 -7.90 -3.94 -0.91
N GLN A 10 -7.95 -4.90 0.02
CA GLN A 10 -9.14 -5.14 0.84
C GLN A 10 -9.39 -3.97 1.80
N TYR A 11 -8.34 -3.40 2.39
CA TYR A 11 -8.46 -2.18 3.19
C TYR A 11 -9.07 -1.04 2.37
N LEU A 12 -8.56 -0.76 1.17
CA LEU A 12 -9.04 0.32 0.31
C LEU A 12 -10.49 0.09 -0.14
N GLN A 13 -10.87 -1.15 -0.43
CA GLN A 13 -12.26 -1.51 -0.75
C GLN A 13 -13.19 -1.21 0.42
N ASP A 14 -12.81 -1.58 1.65
CA ASP A 14 -13.61 -1.29 2.84
C ASP A 14 -13.79 0.22 3.06
N VAL A 15 -12.73 1.01 2.87
CA VAL A 15 -12.82 2.48 2.94
C VAL A 15 -13.75 3.04 1.87
N LYS A 16 -13.68 2.49 0.64
CA LYS A 16 -14.52 2.93 -0.47
C LYS A 16 -16.00 2.65 -0.19
N VAL A 17 -16.34 1.47 0.31
CA VAL A 17 -17.72 1.12 0.70
C VAL A 17 -18.29 2.11 1.71
N ILE A 18 -17.52 2.44 2.76
CA ILE A 18 -17.96 3.40 3.78
C ILE A 18 -18.14 4.81 3.17
N THR A 19 -17.21 5.22 2.30
CA THR A 19 -17.28 6.53 1.63
C THR A 19 -18.50 6.63 0.71
N ASP A 20 -18.82 5.55 0.01
CA ASP A 20 -20.02 5.47 -0.83
C ASP A 20 -21.30 5.52 0.04
N GLU A 21 -21.32 4.89 1.21
CA GLU A 21 -22.42 5.02 2.18
C GLU A 21 -22.62 6.47 2.66
N PHE A 22 -21.53 7.20 2.91
CA PHE A 22 -21.56 8.63 3.22
C PHE A 22 -22.16 9.46 2.08
N ALA A 23 -21.79 9.14 0.83
CA ALA A 23 -22.36 9.79 -0.34
C ALA A 23 -23.87 9.49 -0.51
N ILE A 24 -24.32 8.27 -0.19
CA ILE A 24 -25.73 7.87 -0.26
C ILE A 24 -26.62 8.69 0.69
N ILE A 25 -26.08 9.10 1.85
CA ILE A 25 -26.80 9.92 2.83
C ILE A 25 -26.63 11.44 2.61
N ASP A 26 -26.18 11.85 1.42
CA ASP A 26 -25.89 13.24 1.04
C ASP A 26 -24.80 13.92 1.90
N VAL A 27 -23.88 13.14 2.47
CA VAL A 27 -22.72 13.63 3.23
C VAL A 27 -21.42 13.08 2.63
N PRO A 28 -21.11 13.33 1.34
CA PRO A 28 -19.92 12.79 0.72
C PRO A 28 -18.65 13.31 1.40
N LEU A 29 -17.65 12.44 1.53
CA LEU A 29 -16.31 12.86 1.98
C LEU A 29 -15.60 13.59 0.85
N SER A 30 -14.80 14.59 1.21
CA SER A 30 -13.88 15.21 0.25
C SER A 30 -12.77 14.23 -0.12
N ASP A 31 -12.22 14.37 -1.33
CA ASP A 31 -11.09 13.55 -1.76
C ASP A 31 -9.90 13.70 -0.80
N ASP A 32 -9.61 14.93 -0.34
CA ASP A 32 -8.51 15.18 0.60
C ASP A 32 -8.72 14.47 1.96
N ASP A 33 -9.94 14.48 2.49
CA ASP A 33 -10.27 13.78 3.74
C ASP A 33 -10.18 12.26 3.58
N LEU A 34 -10.63 11.75 2.43
CA LEU A 34 -10.53 10.33 2.08
C LEU A 34 -9.06 9.89 2.00
N LEU A 35 -8.22 10.65 1.28
CA LEU A 35 -6.80 10.34 1.15
C LEU A 35 -6.11 10.43 2.52
N LEU A 36 -6.42 11.45 3.33
CA LEU A 36 -5.88 11.58 4.67
C LEU A 36 -6.25 10.37 5.56
N TYR A 37 -7.50 9.91 5.48
CA TYR A 37 -7.95 8.72 6.18
C TYR A 37 -7.18 7.47 5.76
N ILE A 38 -7.02 7.26 4.44
CA ILE A 38 -6.26 6.13 3.87
C ILE A 38 -4.81 6.15 4.35
N LEU A 39 -4.13 7.30 4.23
CA LEU A 39 -2.73 7.45 4.60
C LEU A 39 -2.48 7.28 6.11
N ASN A 40 -3.48 7.56 6.95
CA ASN A 40 -3.39 7.31 8.39
C ASN A 40 -3.73 5.86 8.76
N GLY A 41 -4.43 5.11 7.89
CA GLY A 41 -4.87 3.75 8.16
C GLY A 41 -3.96 2.64 7.65
N VAL A 42 -2.95 2.97 6.83
CA VAL A 42 -1.93 2.02 6.34
C VAL A 42 -0.86 1.71 7.39
N ARG A 43 -0.24 0.52 7.30
CA ARG A 43 0.80 0.04 8.22
C ARG A 43 2.14 0.75 8.00
N SER A 44 3.02 0.68 8.99
CA SER A 44 4.32 1.39 9.01
C SER A 44 5.23 1.08 7.82
N GLU A 45 5.08 -0.09 7.20
CA GLU A 45 5.82 -0.50 5.99
C GLU A 45 5.52 0.38 4.77
N PHE A 46 4.39 1.11 4.77
CA PHE A 46 4.01 2.06 3.74
C PHE A 46 4.48 3.50 4.04
N LYS A 47 5.25 3.74 5.11
CA LYS A 47 5.69 5.10 5.50
C LYS A 47 6.41 5.87 4.39
N GLU A 48 7.16 5.16 3.53
CA GLU A 48 7.90 5.76 2.43
C GLU A 48 6.95 6.34 1.39
N ILE A 49 5.95 5.55 0.96
CA ILE A 49 4.96 6.01 0.00
C ILE A 49 4.05 7.09 0.59
N VAL A 50 3.72 6.99 1.89
CA VAL A 50 2.99 8.04 2.62
C VAL A 50 3.77 9.36 2.61
N ALA A 51 5.09 9.31 2.86
CA ALA A 51 5.93 10.51 2.86
C ALA A 51 5.99 11.16 1.47
N VAL A 52 6.17 10.34 0.41
CA VAL A 52 6.19 10.83 -0.98
C VAL A 52 4.87 11.49 -1.34
N VAL A 53 3.74 10.83 -1.06
CA VAL A 53 2.40 11.37 -1.35
C VAL A 53 2.15 12.67 -0.59
N ARG A 54 2.55 12.76 0.69
CA ARG A 54 2.39 13.99 1.50
C ARG A 54 3.29 15.13 1.05
N SER A 55 4.46 14.83 0.49
CA SER A 55 5.40 15.85 -0.01
C SER A 55 5.03 16.38 -1.40
N HIS A 56 4.10 15.72 -2.09
CA HIS A 56 3.73 16.07 -3.45
C HIS A 56 2.68 17.19 -3.45
N ASP A 57 3.02 18.35 -4.02
CA ASP A 57 2.15 19.54 -4.09
C ASP A 57 0.92 19.37 -5.00
N THR A 58 0.79 18.26 -5.73
CA THR A 58 -0.35 18.00 -6.62
C THR A 58 -1.28 16.97 -5.99
N SER A 59 -2.59 17.27 -5.98
CA SER A 59 -3.63 16.35 -5.52
C SER A 59 -3.56 15.02 -6.28
N ILE A 60 -3.48 13.92 -5.52
CA ILE A 60 -3.46 12.54 -6.05
C ILE A 60 -4.89 11.99 -6.04
N SER A 61 -5.34 11.36 -7.12
CA SER A 61 -6.65 10.70 -7.12
C SER A 61 -6.64 9.43 -6.27
N PHE A 62 -7.81 9.03 -5.78
CA PHE A 62 -7.99 7.75 -5.08
C PHE A 62 -7.45 6.56 -5.90
N GLU A 63 -7.77 6.49 -7.19
CA GLU A 63 -7.33 5.39 -8.08
C GLU A 63 -5.81 5.32 -8.19
N ASN A 64 -5.15 6.47 -8.34
CA ASN A 64 -3.68 6.50 -8.44
C ASN A 64 -3.02 6.18 -7.09
N LEU A 65 -3.62 6.61 -5.98
CA LEU A 65 -3.15 6.19 -4.65
C LEU A 65 -3.34 4.68 -4.44
N HIS A 66 -4.46 4.13 -4.88
CA HIS A 66 -4.75 2.70 -4.82
C HIS A 66 -3.68 1.89 -5.55
N ASP A 67 -3.42 2.21 -6.83
CA ASP A 67 -2.44 1.50 -7.65
C ASP A 67 -1.04 1.54 -7.02
N LYS A 68 -0.64 2.72 -6.53
CA LYS A 68 0.63 2.92 -5.83
C LYS A 68 0.76 2.07 -4.57
N LEU A 69 -0.29 1.99 -3.76
CA LEU A 69 -0.28 1.19 -2.54
C LEU A 69 -0.22 -0.31 -2.85
N VAL A 70 -0.98 -0.77 -3.85
CA VAL A 70 -0.98 -2.18 -4.28
C VAL A 70 0.37 -2.58 -4.87
N GLU A 71 0.96 -1.74 -5.70
CA GLU A 71 2.30 -1.97 -6.26
C GLU A 71 3.35 -2.06 -5.16
N HIS A 72 3.30 -1.16 -4.17
CA HIS A 72 4.23 -1.17 -3.04
C HIS A 72 4.07 -2.41 -2.16
N GLU A 73 2.84 -2.87 -1.91
CA GLU A 73 2.60 -4.12 -1.18
C GLU A 73 3.19 -5.34 -1.91
N ALA A 74 3.08 -5.39 -3.24
CA ALA A 74 3.69 -6.43 -4.05
C ALA A 74 5.24 -6.38 -3.98
N ALA A 75 5.82 -5.17 -4.00
CA ALA A 75 7.26 -4.97 -3.83
C ALA A 75 7.76 -5.44 -2.45
N LEU A 76 7.05 -5.10 -1.38
CA LEU A 76 7.35 -5.56 -0.01
C LEU A 76 7.31 -7.09 0.09
N THR A 77 6.26 -7.72 -0.45
CA THR A 77 6.11 -9.18 -0.47
C THR A 77 7.28 -9.87 -1.19
N ARG A 78 7.76 -9.28 -2.30
CA ARG A 78 8.92 -9.80 -3.04
C ARG A 78 10.22 -9.63 -2.25
N ALA A 79 10.40 -8.50 -1.57
CA ALA A 79 11.58 -8.24 -0.75
C ALA A 79 11.70 -9.27 0.40
N ASP A 80 10.60 -9.58 1.09
CA ASP A 80 10.57 -10.61 2.13
C ASP A 80 10.92 -12.00 1.57
N ALA A 81 10.40 -12.34 0.39
CA ALA A 81 10.70 -13.62 -0.26
C ALA A 81 12.18 -13.75 -0.65
N THR A 82 12.86 -12.65 -1.02
CA THR A 82 14.30 -12.65 -1.31
C THR A 82 15.19 -12.81 -0.07
N VAL A 83 14.72 -12.44 1.13
CA VAL A 83 15.47 -12.65 2.37
C VAL A 83 15.38 -14.11 2.84
N ALA A 84 14.33 -14.83 2.44
CA ALA A 84 14.05 -16.20 2.87
C ALA A 84 14.80 -17.30 2.10
N THR A 85 15.49 -16.99 0.98
CA THR A 85 16.24 -17.99 0.22
C THR A 85 17.72 -18.02 0.62
N PRO A 86 18.25 -19.12 1.19
CA PRO A 86 19.69 -19.28 1.32
C PRO A 86 20.28 -19.43 -0.08
N ILE A 87 21.17 -18.52 -0.47
CA ILE A 87 22.00 -18.67 -1.67
C ILE A 87 22.90 -19.90 -1.44
N ILE A 88 22.51 -21.06 -2.00
CA ILE A 88 23.38 -22.24 -2.05
C ILE A 88 24.32 -22.04 -3.24
N THR A 89 25.47 -21.39 -3.01
CA THR A 89 26.57 -21.39 -3.98
C THR A 89 27.31 -22.73 -3.91
N ALA A 90 27.12 -23.60 -4.90
CA ALA A 90 27.94 -24.79 -5.09
C ALA A 90 29.17 -24.44 -5.96
N ASN A 91 30.35 -24.28 -5.35
CA ASN A 91 31.61 -24.22 -6.07
C ASN A 91 32.11 -25.64 -6.36
N VAL A 92 32.05 -26.08 -7.63
CA VAL A 92 32.75 -27.28 -8.09
C VAL A 92 34.13 -26.86 -8.58
N SER A 93 35.15 -27.13 -7.77
CA SER A 93 36.55 -27.09 -8.19
C SER A 93 36.93 -28.46 -8.77
N GLN A 94 37.15 -28.54 -10.08
CA GLN A 94 37.78 -29.68 -10.72
C GLN A 94 39.17 -29.24 -11.21
N SER A 95 40.21 -29.73 -10.56
CA SER A 95 41.60 -29.63 -11.03
C SER A 95 41.95 -30.88 -11.84
N PHE A 96 42.57 -30.66 -13.00
CA PHE A 96 43.08 -31.68 -13.93
C PHE A 96 44.26 -32.47 -13.36
#